data_AF-Q5D8J5-F1
#
_entry.id   AF-Q5D8J5-F1
#
_cell.length_a   1.000
_cell.length_b   1.000
_cell.length_c   1.000
_cell.angle_alpha   90.00
_cell.angle_beta   90.00
_cell.angle_gamma   90.00
#
_symmetry.space_group_name_H-M   'P 1'
#
loop_
_entity.id
_entity.type
_entity.pdbx_description
1 polymer ?
#
loop_
_entity_poly.entity_id
_entity_poly.type
_entity_poly.pdbx_seq_one_letter_code
_entity_poly.pdbx_strand_id
1 'polypeptide(L)'
;MNSFKEKLRRDYSKFPEEVFEKIMKHSEKLKQQSDLSQSKVENMTCNKPKNIPANDVINLENSITNYQSASVYLNIFSTQNNYLIDLKKKLENLVKNPSEEWQ
;
A
#
# COMPACT_ATOMS: atom_id res chain seq x y z
N MET A 1 -1.07 11.56 1.30
CA MET A 1 -0.61 12.23 0.06
C MET A 1 0.82 12.75 0.21
N ASN A 2 1.15 13.45 1.29
CA ASN A 2 2.51 13.97 1.51
C ASN A 2 3.60 12.89 1.53
N SER A 3 3.40 11.76 2.24
CA SER A 3 4.40 10.67 2.23
C SER A 3 4.58 10.02 0.85
N PHE A 4 3.52 9.97 0.03
CA PHE A 4 3.60 9.47 -1.35
C PHE A 4 4.45 10.39 -2.21
N LYS A 5 4.23 11.71 -2.11
CA LYS A 5 5.01 12.74 -2.83
C LYS A 5 6.50 12.67 -2.46
N GLU A 6 6.82 12.58 -1.18
CA GLU A 6 8.21 12.48 -0.73
C GLU A 6 8.89 11.19 -1.18
N LYS A 7 8.19 10.05 -1.08
CA LYS A 7 8.71 8.77 -1.55
C LYS A 7 8.95 8.77 -3.06
N LEU A 8 8.03 9.34 -3.84
CA LEU A 8 8.18 9.46 -5.30
C LEU A 8 9.42 10.30 -5.64
N ARG A 9 9.59 11.46 -5.00
CA ARG A 9 10.76 12.33 -5.23
C ARG A 9 12.07 11.65 -4.87
N ARG A 10 12.10 10.89 -3.77
CA ARG A 10 13.29 10.14 -3.36
C ARG A 10 13.65 9.04 -4.36
N ASP A 11 12.67 8.27 -4.79
CA ASP A 11 12.90 7.09 -5.63
C ASP A 11 13.14 7.48 -7.11
N TYR A 12 12.71 8.67 -7.54
CA TYR A 12 12.77 9.15 -8.93
C TYR A 12 13.49 10.50 -9.11
N SER A 13 14.44 10.85 -8.24
CA SER A 13 15.09 12.17 -8.16
C SER A 13 15.74 12.70 -9.44
N LYS A 14 15.97 11.85 -10.44
CA LYS A 14 16.55 12.21 -11.75
C LYS A 14 15.54 12.86 -12.72
N PHE A 15 14.25 12.79 -12.43
CA PHE A 15 13.21 13.34 -13.30
C PHE A 15 12.98 14.83 -13.01
N PRO A 16 12.57 15.63 -14.02
CA PRO A 16 12.22 17.04 -13.81
C PRO A 16 11.03 17.21 -12.86
N GLU A 17 11.01 18.31 -12.11
CA GLU A 17 9.91 18.65 -11.17
C GLU A 17 8.53 18.67 -11.88
N GLU A 18 8.48 19.11 -13.14
CA GLU A 18 7.28 19.12 -13.98
C GLU A 18 6.63 17.73 -14.13
N VAL A 19 7.42 16.67 -14.13
CA VAL A 19 6.93 15.29 -14.19
C VAL A 19 6.23 14.94 -12.88
N PHE A 20 6.82 15.32 -11.74
CA PHE A 20 6.22 15.14 -10.42
C PHE A 20 4.92 15.92 -10.27
N GLU A 21 4.88 17.17 -10.70
CA GLU A 21 3.67 17.99 -10.66
C GLU A 21 2.53 17.36 -11.47
N LYS A 22 2.84 16.85 -12.68
CA LYS A 22 1.85 16.11 -13.49
C LYS A 22 1.34 14.87 -12.78
N ILE A 23 2.22 14.07 -12.17
CA ILE A 23 1.83 12.87 -11.42
C ILE A 23 0.95 13.23 -10.23
N MET A 24 1.32 14.26 -9.46
CA MET A 24 0.55 14.71 -8.31
C MET A 24 -0.84 15.20 -8.71
N LYS A 25 -0.93 16.01 -9.77
CA LYS A 25 -2.21 16.49 -10.30
C LYS A 25 -3.15 15.36 -10.71
N HIS A 26 -2.64 14.31 -11.34
CA HIS A 26 -3.46 13.15 -11.71
C HIS A 26 -3.84 12.31 -10.49
N SER A 27 -2.92 12.15 -9.54
CA SER A 27 -3.17 11.41 -8.29
C SER A 27 -4.28 12.06 -7.46
N GLU A 28 -4.31 13.39 -7.39
CA GLU A 28 -5.38 14.13 -6.72
C GLU A 28 -6.75 13.95 -7.39
N LYS A 29 -6.79 14.02 -8.73
CA LYS A 29 -8.03 13.76 -9.48
C LYS A 29 -8.55 12.35 -9.26
N LEU A 30 -7.67 11.35 -9.29
CA LEU A 30 -8.04 9.96 -9.03
C LEU A 30 -8.57 9.79 -7.60
N LYS A 31 -7.93 10.42 -6.62
CA LYS A 31 -8.40 10.40 -5.24
C LYS A 31 -9.81 11.00 -5.13
N GLN A 32 -10.04 12.19 -5.71
CA GLN A 32 -11.36 12.82 -5.69
C GLN A 32 -12.44 11.94 -6.33
N GLN A 33 -12.13 11.27 -7.45
CA GLN A 33 -13.05 10.33 -8.08
C GLN A 33 -13.32 9.11 -7.20
N SER A 34 -12.29 8.56 -6.55
CA SER A 34 -12.43 7.45 -5.60
C SER A 34 -13.31 7.84 -4.43
N ASP A 35 -13.04 8.97 -3.79
CA ASP A 35 -13.80 9.48 -2.63
C ASP A 35 -15.27 9.73 -3.03
N LEU A 36 -15.52 10.26 -4.24
CA LEU A 36 -16.88 10.46 -4.77
C LEU A 36 -17.60 9.12 -5.04
N SER A 37 -16.92 8.16 -5.64
CA SER A 37 -17.50 6.83 -5.86
C SER A 37 -17.80 6.13 -4.55
N GLN A 38 -16.91 6.24 -3.57
CA GLN A 38 -17.06 5.62 -2.27
C GLN A 38 -18.18 6.26 -1.45
N SER A 39 -18.30 7.59 -1.44
CA SER A 39 -19.41 8.27 -0.75
C SER A 39 -20.80 7.93 -1.34
N LYS A 40 -20.88 7.59 -2.63
CA LYS A 40 -22.10 7.06 -3.25
C LYS A 40 -22.44 5.64 -2.80
N VAL A 41 -21.44 4.86 -2.36
CA VAL A 41 -21.59 3.46 -1.96
C VAL A 41 -21.70 3.31 -0.44
N GLU A 42 -21.15 4.22 0.36
CA GLU A 42 -21.12 4.16 1.82
C GLU A 42 -22.52 4.09 2.47
N ASN A 43 -23.58 4.50 1.75
CA ASN A 43 -24.97 4.40 2.20
C ASN A 43 -25.84 3.44 1.38
N MET A 44 -25.24 2.66 0.47
CA MET A 44 -25.97 1.64 -0.28
C MET A 44 -25.99 0.32 0.49
N THR A 45 -27.18 -0.13 0.85
CA THR A 45 -27.39 -1.50 1.29
C THR A 45 -27.38 -2.41 0.06
N CYS A 46 -26.40 -3.31 -0.02
CA CYS A 46 -26.40 -4.35 -1.05
C CYS A 46 -27.51 -5.36 -0.74
N ASN A 47 -28.62 -5.27 -1.48
CA ASN A 47 -29.63 -6.31 -1.45
C ASN A 47 -29.08 -7.57 -2.09
N LYS A 48 -29.09 -8.70 -1.36
CA LYS A 48 -28.76 -10.01 -1.94
C LYS A 48 -29.71 -10.28 -3.11
N PRO A 49 -29.22 -10.42 -4.36
CA PRO A 49 -30.09 -10.72 -5.48
C PRO A 49 -30.72 -12.10 -5.28
N LYS A 50 -32.04 -12.21 -5.48
CA LYS A 50 -32.81 -13.44 -5.20
C LYS A 50 -32.38 -14.66 -6.03
N ASN A 51 -31.67 -14.46 -7.14
CA ASN A 51 -31.37 -15.49 -8.13
C ASN A 51 -29.89 -15.89 -8.20
N ILE A 52 -29.07 -15.58 -7.19
CA ILE A 52 -27.68 -16.08 -7.19
C ILE A 52 -27.66 -17.54 -6.72
N PRO A 53 -27.10 -18.47 -7.50
CA PRO A 53 -26.88 -19.85 -7.07
C PRO A 53 -26.10 -19.89 -5.75
N ALA A 54 -26.50 -20.76 -4.81
CA ALA A 54 -25.84 -20.85 -3.50
C ALA A 54 -24.33 -21.12 -3.62
N ASN A 55 -23.92 -21.88 -4.64
CA ASN A 55 -22.53 -22.18 -4.90
C ASN A 55 -21.71 -20.93 -5.29
N ASP A 56 -22.31 -19.99 -6.01
CA ASP A 56 -21.63 -18.75 -6.41
C ASP A 56 -21.40 -17.83 -5.22
N VAL A 57 -22.34 -17.82 -4.26
CA VAL A 57 -22.18 -17.10 -2.98
C VAL A 57 -21.02 -17.70 -2.18
N ILE A 58 -20.98 -19.03 -2.03
CA ILE A 58 -19.90 -19.74 -1.31
C ILE A 58 -18.55 -19.51 -1.99
N ASN A 59 -18.49 -19.58 -3.32
CA ASN A 59 -17.26 -19.32 -4.08
C ASN A 59 -16.78 -17.88 -3.90
N LEU A 60 -17.69 -16.91 -3.89
CA LEU A 60 -17.35 -15.51 -3.64
C LEU A 60 -16.85 -15.29 -2.22
N GLU A 61 -17.51 -15.84 -1.22
CA GLU A 61 -17.09 -15.77 0.19
C GLU A 61 -15.69 -16.36 0.38
N ASN A 62 -15.45 -17.56 -0.16
CA ASN A 62 -14.12 -18.20 -0.13
C ASN A 62 -13.06 -17.36 -0.84
N SER A 63 -13.40 -16.74 -1.97
CA SER A 63 -12.48 -15.86 -2.71
C SER A 63 -12.12 -14.61 -1.91
N ILE A 64 -13.10 -13.99 -1.24
CA ILE A 64 -12.88 -12.85 -0.35
C ILE A 64 -11.97 -13.25 0.82
N THR A 65 -12.27 -14.36 1.49
CA THR A 65 -11.44 -14.86 2.60
C THR A 65 -10.01 -15.15 2.15
N ASN A 66 -9.83 -15.83 1.02
CA ASN A 66 -8.50 -16.11 0.46
C ASN A 66 -7.73 -14.83 0.14
N TYR A 67 -8.40 -13.83 -0.44
CA TYR A 67 -7.78 -12.54 -0.74
C TYR A 67 -7.37 -11.78 0.53
N GLN A 68 -8.21 -11.80 1.57
CA GLN A 68 -7.90 -11.22 2.86
C GLN A 68 -6.71 -11.92 3.52
N SER A 69 -6.67 -13.25 3.52
CA SER A 69 -5.54 -14.03 4.02
C SER A 69 -4.25 -13.70 3.25
N ALA A 70 -4.30 -13.65 1.91
CA ALA A 70 -3.15 -13.28 1.09
C ALA A 70 -2.64 -11.86 1.40
N SER A 71 -3.55 -10.91 1.62
CA SER A 71 -3.20 -9.54 2.04
C SER A 71 -2.47 -9.53 3.40
N VAL A 72 -2.94 -10.30 4.38
CA VAL A 72 -2.25 -10.47 5.68
C VAL A 72 -0.84 -11.05 5.49
N TYR A 73 -0.71 -12.12 4.70
CA TYR A 73 0.59 -12.73 4.40
C TYR A 73 1.56 -11.74 3.73
N LEU A 74 1.09 -10.99 2.74
CA LEU A 74 1.90 -9.97 2.05
C LEU A 74 2.36 -8.87 3.01
N ASN A 75 1.49 -8.43 3.93
CA ASN A 75 1.85 -7.43 4.93
C ASN A 75 2.88 -7.95 5.93
N ILE A 76 2.75 -9.20 6.40
CA ILE A 76 3.75 -9.84 7.26
C ILE A 76 5.10 -9.93 6.54
N PHE A 77 5.10 -10.44 5.30
CA PHE A 77 6.31 -10.57 4.50
C PHE A 77 7.01 -9.22 4.27
N SER A 78 6.25 -8.19 3.88
CA SER A 78 6.76 -6.83 3.71
C SER A 78 7.40 -6.29 5.00
N THR A 79 6.76 -6.53 6.14
CA THR A 79 7.26 -6.09 7.46
C THR A 79 8.57 -6.78 7.83
N GLN A 80 8.64 -8.10 7.66
CA GLN A 80 9.87 -8.88 7.90
C GLN A 80 11.00 -8.42 6.99
N ASN A 81 10.73 -8.20 5.71
CA ASN A 81 11.73 -7.74 4.76
C ASN A 81 12.26 -6.35 5.10
N ASN A 82 11.38 -5.41 5.49
CA ASN A 82 11.79 -4.08 5.93
C ASN A 82 12.67 -4.14 7.18
N TYR A 83 12.30 -4.98 8.16
CA TYR A 83 13.11 -5.20 9.36
C TYR A 83 14.52 -5.71 9.02
N LEU A 84 14.64 -6.69 8.13
CA LEU A 84 15.93 -7.23 7.69
C LEU A 84 16.78 -6.19 6.94
N ILE A 85 16.16 -5.37 6.10
CA ILE A 85 16.84 -4.27 5.39
C ILE A 85 17.39 -3.25 6.41
N ASP A 86 16.61 -2.88 7.42
CA ASP A 86 17.05 -1.93 8.44
C ASP A 86 18.14 -2.51 9.34
N LEU A 87 18.03 -3.78 9.73
CA LEU A 87 19.08 -4.48 10.47
C LEU A 87 20.39 -4.50 9.69
N LYS A 88 20.33 -4.84 8.39
CA LYS A 88 21.50 -4.84 7.51
C LYS A 88 22.17 -3.45 7.47
N LYS A 89 21.40 -2.38 7.29
CA LYS A 89 21.94 -1.01 7.31
C LYS A 89 22.62 -0.66 8.63
N LYS A 90 22.02 -1.04 9.76
CA LYS A 90 22.62 -0.80 11.09
C LYS A 90 23.94 -1.53 11.25
N LEU A 91 23.98 -2.81 10.84
CA LEU A 91 25.22 -3.61 10.87
C LEU A 91 26.30 -3.03 9.94
N GLU A 92 25.94 -2.63 8.72
CA GLU A 92 26.88 -1.98 7.79
C GLU A 92 27.42 -0.66 8.34
N ASN A 93 26.61 0.10 9.07
CA ASN A 93 27.05 1.33 9.73
C ASN A 93 27.97 1.06 10.93
N LEU A 94 27.67 0.05 11.75
CA LEU A 94 28.52 -0.39 12.86
C LEU A 94 29.90 -0.86 12.38
N VAL A 95 29.95 -1.60 11.27
CA VAL A 95 31.21 -2.05 10.67
C VAL A 95 32.04 -0.88 10.12
N LYS A 96 31.39 0.19 9.65
CA LYS A 96 32.06 1.39 9.13
C LYS A 96 32.53 2.34 10.23
N ASN A 97 31.86 2.39 11.38
CA ASN A 97 32.20 3.19 12.56
C ASN A 97 32.26 2.31 13.83
N PRO A 98 33.32 1.53 14.04
CA PRO A 98 33.44 0.61 15.19
C PRO A 98 33.60 1.31 16.56
N SER A 99 33.60 2.65 16.63
CA SER A 99 33.97 3.42 17.82
C SER A 99 32.82 3.91 18.71
N GLU A 100 31.55 3.60 18.40
CA GLU A 100 30.41 4.13 19.17
C GLU A 100 29.89 3.20 20.29
N GLU A 101 30.55 2.05 20.56
CA GLU A 101 30.13 1.13 21.64
C GLU A 101 30.93 1.23 22.96
N TRP A 102 31.83 2.21 23.13
CA TRP A 102 32.55 2.40 24.42
C TRP A 102 32.71 3.87 24.85
N GLN A 103 31.61 4.63 24.87
CA GLN A 103 31.45 5.84 25.71
C GLN A 103 30.05 5.89 26.30
#